data_AF-A0A098GDZ4-F1
#
_entry.id   AF-A0A098GDZ4-F1
#
_cell.length_a   1.000
_cell.length_b   1.000
_cell.length_c   1.000
_cell.angle_alpha   90.00
_cell.angle_beta   90.00
_cell.angle_gamma   90.00
#
_symmetry.space_group_name_H-M   'P 1'
#
loop_
_entity.id
_entity.type
_entity.pdbx_description
1 polymer ?
#
loop_
_entity_poly.entity_id
_entity_poly.type
_entity_poly.pdbx_seq_one_letter_code
_entity_poly.pdbx_strand_id
1 'polypeptide(L)'
;MPISKECLELLRKFANEYEATGKKDHDYKTLYDGLKTLLEKITRNSQIFKDELVTGCLASTALHLVESNPQFFEGCKKFQTAYQSASHTLNSFYNDNFDLQSGPEWAQNQAEDNSSRSRTESHPTAFLLELQMAIRAREQRMLDKKLKMTCASPNENASFSL
;
A
#
# COMPACT_ATOMS: atom_id res chain seq x y z
N MET A 1 1.31 -18.88 -5.73
CA MET A 1 0.24 -19.64 -6.41
C MET A 1 -0.14 -18.88 -7.66
N PRO A 2 -0.56 -19.55 -8.75
CA PRO A 2 -1.10 -18.86 -9.93
C PRO A 2 -2.38 -18.11 -9.54
N ILE A 3 -2.83 -17.19 -10.40
CA ILE A 3 -3.99 -16.35 -10.12
C ILE A 3 -5.25 -17.20 -9.88
N SER A 4 -6.02 -16.86 -8.85
CA SER A 4 -7.27 -17.56 -8.56
C SER A 4 -8.34 -17.20 -9.60
N LYS A 5 -9.26 -18.15 -9.84
CA LYS A 5 -10.43 -17.91 -10.69
C LYS A 5 -11.31 -16.81 -10.11
N GLU A 6 -11.41 -16.74 -8.78
CA GLU A 6 -12.16 -15.72 -8.06
C GLU A 6 -11.59 -14.32 -8.32
N CYS A 7 -10.27 -14.13 -8.21
CA CYS A 7 -9.61 -12.87 -8.53
C CYS A 7 -9.87 -12.44 -9.99
N LEU A 8 -9.81 -13.38 -10.94
CA LEU A 8 -10.12 -13.13 -12.34
C LEU A 8 -11.58 -12.72 -12.58
N GLU A 9 -12.54 -13.40 -11.94
CA GLU A 9 -13.96 -13.07 -12.06
C GLU A 9 -14.28 -11.71 -11.46
N LEU A 10 -13.71 -11.41 -10.29
CA LEU A 10 -13.85 -10.09 -9.66
C LEU A 10 -13.23 -8.98 -10.52
N LEU A 11 -12.09 -9.25 -11.16
CA LEU A 11 -11.45 -8.29 -12.07
C LEU A 11 -12.31 -8.03 -13.32
N ARG A 12 -12.92 -9.08 -13.89
CA ARG A 12 -13.89 -8.95 -15.00
C ARG A 12 -15.11 -8.13 -14.59
N LYS A 13 -15.66 -8.42 -13.41
CA LYS A 13 -16.80 -7.68 -12.88
C LYS A 13 -16.47 -6.20 -12.68
N PHE A 14 -15.31 -5.91 -12.10
CA PHE A 14 -14.82 -4.54 -11.95
C PHE A 14 -14.68 -3.83 -13.30
N ALA A 15 -14.09 -4.47 -14.32
CA ALA A 15 -13.96 -3.87 -15.65
C ALA A 15 -15.32 -3.54 -16.29
N ASN A 16 -16.30 -4.44 -16.17
CA ASN A 16 -17.64 -4.23 -16.71
C ASN A 16 -18.39 -3.12 -15.97
N GLU A 17 -18.28 -3.06 -14.64
CA GLU A 17 -18.88 -1.99 -13.84
C GLU A 17 -18.25 -0.64 -14.16
N TYR A 18 -16.92 -0.61 -14.27
CA TYR A 18 -16.19 0.61 -14.62
C TYR A 18 -16.51 1.10 -16.03
N GLU A 19 -16.79 0.22 -17.00
CA GLU A 19 -17.26 0.62 -18.32
C GLU A 19 -18.54 1.47 -18.24
N ALA A 20 -19.47 1.09 -17.36
CA ALA A 20 -20.75 1.74 -17.20
C ALA A 20 -20.64 3.04 -16.38
N THR A 21 -19.89 3.03 -15.27
CA THR A 21 -19.85 4.14 -14.30
C THR A 21 -18.69 5.09 -14.49
N GLY A 22 -17.59 4.62 -15.08
CA GLY A 22 -16.30 5.32 -15.15
C GLY A 22 -16.27 6.52 -16.09
N LYS A 23 -17.28 6.75 -16.93
CA LYS A 23 -17.30 7.88 -17.90
C LYS A 23 -17.20 9.27 -17.27
N LYS A 24 -17.38 9.37 -15.95
CA LYS A 24 -17.26 10.59 -15.16
C LYS A 24 -15.83 10.88 -14.69
N ASP A 25 -14.93 9.90 -14.78
CA ASP A 25 -13.53 10.04 -14.41
C ASP A 25 -12.76 10.82 -15.47
N HIS A 26 -11.77 11.61 -15.04
CA HIS A 26 -10.94 12.43 -15.92
C HIS A 26 -10.22 11.57 -16.97
N ASP A 27 -9.64 10.45 -16.53
CA ASP A 27 -8.77 9.59 -17.35
C ASP A 27 -9.46 8.30 -17.75
N TYR A 28 -10.79 8.31 -17.83
CA TYR A 28 -11.63 7.13 -18.07
C TYR A 28 -11.11 6.22 -19.18
N LYS A 29 -10.82 6.77 -20.37
CA LYS A 29 -10.37 5.96 -21.51
C LYS A 29 -9.05 5.25 -21.23
N THR A 30 -8.07 5.99 -20.70
CA THR A 30 -6.75 5.47 -20.38
C THR A 30 -6.83 4.39 -19.31
N LEU A 31 -7.64 4.61 -18.27
CA LEU A 31 -7.83 3.66 -17.18
C LEU A 31 -8.58 2.42 -17.64
N TYR A 32 -9.64 2.58 -18.42
CA TYR A 32 -10.42 1.47 -18.93
C TYR A 32 -9.64 0.61 -19.93
N ASP A 33 -8.90 1.23 -20.86
CA ASP A 33 -8.03 0.51 -21.80
C ASP A 33 -6.87 -0.19 -21.07
N GLY A 34 -6.30 0.47 -20.06
CA GLY A 34 -5.30 -0.13 -19.17
C GLY A 34 -5.84 -1.35 -18.43
N LEU A 35 -7.06 -1.25 -17.89
CA LEU A 35 -7.74 -2.32 -17.17
C LEU A 35 -8.05 -3.51 -18.08
N LYS A 36 -8.54 -3.26 -19.30
CA LYS A 36 -8.73 -4.31 -20.32
C LYS A 36 -7.42 -4.98 -20.69
N THR A 37 -6.38 -4.20 -20.93
CA THR A 37 -5.05 -4.72 -21.29
C THR A 37 -4.48 -5.58 -20.17
N LEU A 38 -4.64 -5.16 -18.91
CA LEU A 38 -4.27 -5.93 -17.73
C LEU A 38 -5.04 -7.26 -17.71
N LEU A 39 -6.35 -7.22 -17.89
CA LEU A 39 -7.23 -8.39 -17.86
C LEU A 39 -6.87 -9.41 -18.95
N GLU A 40 -6.56 -8.95 -20.17
CA GLU A 40 -6.10 -9.81 -21.25
C GLU A 40 -4.73 -10.43 -20.94
N LYS A 41 -3.77 -9.63 -20.46
CA LYS A 41 -2.43 -10.12 -20.10
C LYS A 41 -2.49 -11.20 -19.03
N ILE A 42 -3.31 -10.99 -18.02
CA ILE A 42 -3.53 -11.94 -16.93
C ILE A 42 -4.23 -13.20 -17.46
N THR A 43 -5.26 -13.06 -18.29
CA THR A 43 -6.00 -14.21 -18.85
C THR A 43 -5.09 -15.08 -19.72
N ARG A 44 -4.21 -14.47 -20.54
CA ARG A 44 -3.26 -15.19 -21.40
C ARG A 44 -2.11 -15.85 -20.63
N ASN A 45 -1.72 -15.29 -19.48
CA ASN A 45 -0.57 -15.75 -18.69
C ASN A 45 -0.94 -16.06 -17.23
N SER A 46 -2.09 -16.69 -17.01
CA SER A 46 -2.65 -16.93 -15.66
C SER A 46 -1.72 -17.73 -14.73
N GLN A 47 -0.80 -18.51 -15.31
CA GLN A 47 0.22 -19.27 -14.58
C GLN A 47 1.33 -18.40 -13.96
N ILE A 48 1.55 -17.19 -14.49
CA ILE A 48 2.65 -16.30 -14.09
C ILE A 48 2.17 -15.27 -13.06
N PHE A 49 0.94 -14.78 -13.23
CA PHE A 49 0.36 -13.80 -12.34
C PHE A 49 -0.11 -14.40 -11.03
N LYS A 50 0.01 -13.62 -9.96
CA LYS A 50 -0.46 -13.98 -8.62
C LYS A 50 -1.47 -12.95 -8.15
N ASP A 51 -2.38 -13.36 -7.27
CA ASP A 51 -3.43 -12.49 -6.75
C ASP A 51 -2.86 -11.27 -6.01
N GLU A 52 -1.74 -11.42 -5.29
CA GLU A 52 -1.11 -10.33 -4.54
C GLU A 52 -0.57 -9.23 -5.48
N LEU A 53 -0.12 -9.60 -6.68
CA LEU A 53 0.36 -8.63 -7.66
C LEU A 53 -0.80 -7.82 -8.24
N VAL A 54 -1.93 -8.47 -8.53
CA VAL A 54 -3.11 -7.79 -9.09
C VAL A 54 -3.73 -6.86 -8.04
N THR A 55 -3.97 -7.38 -6.84
CA THR A 55 -4.50 -6.60 -5.71
C THR A 55 -3.56 -5.46 -5.31
N GLY A 56 -2.26 -5.71 -5.22
CA GLY A 56 -1.25 -4.70 -4.90
C GLY A 56 -1.14 -3.61 -5.97
N CYS A 57 -1.20 -3.98 -7.25
CA CYS A 57 -1.20 -3.01 -8.35
C CYS A 57 -2.44 -2.11 -8.29
N LEU A 58 -3.64 -2.70 -8.17
CA LEU A 58 -4.89 -1.96 -8.11
C LEU A 58 -4.96 -1.04 -6.89
N ALA A 59 -4.52 -1.51 -5.71
CA ALA A 59 -4.48 -0.70 -4.49
C ALA A 59 -3.51 0.49 -4.64
N SER A 60 -2.34 0.25 -5.23
CA SER A 60 -1.35 1.31 -5.49
C SER A 60 -1.89 2.35 -6.46
N THR A 61 -2.50 1.92 -7.56
CA THR A 61 -3.11 2.82 -8.55
C THR A 61 -4.29 3.60 -7.97
N ALA A 62 -5.11 2.95 -7.14
CA ALA A 62 -6.24 3.60 -6.46
C ALA A 62 -5.78 4.76 -5.56
N LEU A 63 -4.71 4.58 -4.78
CA LEU A 63 -4.16 5.64 -3.92
C LEU A 63 -3.66 6.86 -4.68
N HIS A 64 -3.14 6.68 -5.89
CA HIS A 64 -2.63 7.79 -6.70
C HIS A 64 -3.74 8.55 -7.45
N LEU A 65 -4.92 7.94 -7.60
CA LEU A 65 -5.99 8.46 -8.45
C LEU A 65 -7.26 8.86 -7.69
N VAL A 66 -7.23 8.85 -6.35
CA VAL A 66 -8.38 9.15 -5.48
C VAL A 66 -9.07 10.46 -5.86
N GLU A 67 -8.29 11.52 -6.09
CA GLU A 67 -8.82 12.87 -6.32
C GLU A 67 -9.30 13.08 -7.76
N SER A 68 -8.62 12.49 -8.74
CA SER A 68 -8.88 12.72 -10.17
C SER A 68 -9.88 11.73 -10.78
N ASN A 69 -9.97 10.52 -10.23
CA ASN A 69 -10.76 9.41 -10.79
C ASN A 69 -11.52 8.66 -9.68
N PRO A 70 -12.54 9.29 -9.06
CA PRO A 70 -13.25 8.75 -7.91
C PRO A 70 -14.02 7.46 -8.24
N GLN A 71 -14.50 7.27 -9.47
CA GLN A 71 -15.22 6.04 -9.84
C GLN A 71 -14.27 4.84 -9.95
N PHE A 72 -13.06 5.06 -10.47
CA PHE A 72 -12.02 4.05 -10.50
C PHE A 72 -11.62 3.66 -9.08
N PHE A 73 -11.40 4.64 -8.20
CA PHE A 73 -11.10 4.40 -6.80
C PHE A 73 -12.20 3.59 -6.09
N GLU A 74 -13.46 3.96 -6.27
CA GLU A 74 -14.60 3.24 -5.70
C GLU A 74 -14.66 1.79 -6.19
N GLY A 75 -14.43 1.57 -7.48
CA GLY A 75 -14.40 0.22 -8.06
C GLY A 75 -13.22 -0.62 -7.55
N CYS A 76 -12.03 -0.03 -7.39
CA CYS A 76 -10.89 -0.70 -6.75
C CYS A 76 -11.19 -1.08 -5.30
N LYS A 77 -11.85 -0.20 -4.54
CA LYS A 77 -12.29 -0.49 -3.17
C LYS A 77 -13.28 -1.65 -3.13
N LYS A 78 -14.31 -1.64 -4.00
CA LYS A 78 -15.27 -2.74 -4.13
C LYS A 78 -14.60 -4.06 -4.49
N PHE A 79 -13.69 -4.04 -5.45
CA PHE A 79 -12.88 -5.20 -5.83
C PHE A 79 -12.09 -5.75 -4.63
N GLN A 80 -11.40 -4.88 -3.90
CA GLN A 80 -10.57 -5.29 -2.77
C GLN A 80 -11.41 -5.87 -1.63
N THR A 81 -12.54 -5.25 -1.28
CA THR A 81 -13.47 -5.78 -0.28
C THR A 81 -14.06 -7.12 -0.71
N ALA A 82 -14.44 -7.27 -1.98
CA ALA A 82 -14.98 -8.53 -2.50
C ALA A 82 -13.91 -9.64 -2.49
N TYR A 83 -12.70 -9.34 -2.93
CA TYR A 83 -11.59 -10.30 -2.91
C TYR A 83 -11.20 -10.70 -1.49
N GLN A 84 -11.15 -9.74 -0.56
CA GLN A 84 -10.97 -10.02 0.86
C GLN A 84 -12.09 -10.90 1.40
N SER A 85 -13.36 -10.62 1.10
CA SER A 85 -14.47 -11.45 1.58
C SER A 85 -14.40 -12.89 1.05
N ALA A 86 -14.07 -13.08 -0.23
CA ALA A 86 -13.92 -14.40 -0.84
C ALA A 86 -12.73 -15.17 -0.25
N SER A 87 -11.56 -14.52 -0.16
CA SER A 87 -10.36 -15.12 0.42
C SER A 87 -10.46 -15.35 1.93
N HIS A 88 -11.18 -14.49 2.66
CA HIS A 88 -11.45 -14.66 4.09
C HIS A 88 -12.53 -15.70 4.38
N THR A 89 -13.42 -16.03 3.44
CA THR A 89 -14.36 -17.16 3.63
C THR A 89 -13.57 -18.48 3.73
N LEU A 90 -12.42 -18.60 3.06
CA LEU A 90 -11.46 -19.70 3.25
C LEU A 90 -10.65 -19.59 4.55
N ASN A 91 -10.39 -18.36 5.01
CA ASN A 91 -9.67 -18.07 6.26
C ASN A 91 -10.58 -18.05 7.50
N SER A 92 -11.90 -18.16 7.34
CA SER A 92 -12.91 -18.12 8.42
C SER A 92 -12.96 -19.40 9.25
N PHE A 93 -12.27 -20.47 8.83
CA PHE A 93 -11.92 -21.57 9.74
C PHE A 93 -10.78 -21.20 10.71
N TYR A 94 -10.17 -20.01 10.56
CA TYR A 94 -8.98 -19.60 11.32
C TYR A 94 -9.01 -18.18 11.90
N ASN A 95 -10.11 -17.42 11.81
CA ASN A 95 -10.08 -16.08 12.40
C ASN A 95 -11.44 -15.50 12.79
N ASP A 96 -12.06 -16.06 13.83
CA ASP A 96 -13.16 -15.41 14.59
C ASP A 96 -12.70 -14.17 15.38
N ASN A 97 -11.49 -13.65 15.16
CA ASN A 97 -10.94 -12.51 15.92
C ASN A 97 -10.29 -11.40 15.06
N PHE A 98 -10.53 -11.35 13.75
CA PHE A 98 -10.06 -10.20 12.95
C PHE A 98 -11.15 -9.15 12.80
N ASP A 99 -11.47 -8.51 13.92
CA ASP A 99 -12.31 -7.33 13.97
C ASP A 99 -11.51 -6.13 13.40
N LEU A 100 -11.63 -5.92 12.09
CA LEU A 100 -11.09 -4.76 11.38
C LEU A 100 -12.02 -3.56 11.58
N GLN A 101 -12.29 -3.19 12.84
CA GLN A 101 -12.65 -1.82 13.21
C GLN A 101 -11.40 -0.94 13.07
N SER A 102 -10.96 -0.71 11.83
CA SER A 102 -9.94 0.28 11.50
C SER A 102 -10.57 1.36 10.63
N GLY A 103 -11.61 1.98 11.17
CA GLY A 103 -11.92 3.35 10.83
C GLY A 103 -10.89 4.24 11.55
N PRO A 104 -10.25 5.21 10.89
CA PRO A 104 -9.46 6.19 11.60
C PRO A 104 -10.33 7.00 12.57
N GLU A 105 -10.18 6.75 13.88
CA GLU A 105 -10.84 7.50 14.97
C GLU A 105 -10.50 9.01 15.01
N TRP A 106 -9.61 9.51 14.13
CA TRP A 106 -9.33 10.95 14.04
C TRP A 106 -10.43 11.76 13.35
N ALA A 107 -11.34 11.12 12.60
CA ALA A 107 -12.39 11.82 11.86
C ALA A 107 -13.72 11.97 12.64
N GLN A 108 -13.89 11.28 13.77
CA GLN A 108 -15.19 11.21 14.47
C GLN A 108 -15.23 11.95 15.81
N ASN A 109 -14.17 12.69 16.17
CA ASN A 109 -14.10 13.46 17.42
C ASN A 109 -13.89 14.97 17.22
N GLN A 110 -14.23 15.52 16.04
CA GLN A 110 -14.13 16.96 15.77
C GLN A 110 -15.49 17.69 15.65
N ALA A 111 -16.56 17.04 16.08
CA ALA A 111 -17.86 17.68 16.20
C ALA A 111 -18.60 17.14 17.41
N GLU A 112 -18.08 17.40 18.61
CA GLU A 112 -18.94 17.68 19.76
C GLU A 112 -18.16 18.36 20.88
N ASP A 113 -18.85 19.34 21.42
CA ASP A 113 -18.40 20.46 22.21
C ASP A 113 -18.16 20.05 23.68
N ASN A 114 -17.25 20.78 24.33
CA ASN A 114 -17.17 20.99 25.78
C ASN A 114 -17.45 19.81 26.73
N SER A 115 -16.41 19.35 27.43
CA SER A 115 -16.16 19.78 28.82
C SER A 115 -15.29 18.76 29.56
N SER A 116 -14.14 19.23 30.05
CA SER A 116 -13.35 18.67 31.16
C SER A 116 -12.84 17.21 31.06
N ARG A 117 -11.50 17.08 31.06
CA ARG A 117 -10.70 16.38 32.11
C ARG A 117 -9.55 15.56 31.51
N SER A 118 -8.34 15.87 32.02
CA SER A 118 -7.06 15.15 31.94
C SER A 118 -6.44 14.92 30.54
N ARG A 119 -5.37 15.67 30.26
CA ARG A 119 -4.32 15.29 29.31
C ARG A 119 -3.84 13.88 29.68
N THR A 120 -4.24 12.88 28.91
CA THR A 120 -3.57 11.58 28.92
C THR A 120 -2.33 11.73 28.05
N GLU A 121 -1.18 11.90 28.69
CA GLU A 121 0.11 11.77 28.01
C GLU A 121 0.19 10.34 27.47
N SER A 122 0.05 10.19 26.16
CA SER A 122 0.20 8.90 25.49
C SER A 122 1.68 8.51 25.53
N HIS A 123 2.10 7.79 26.56
CA HIS A 123 3.45 7.26 26.62
C HIS A 123 3.67 6.26 25.46
N PRO A 124 4.77 6.38 24.71
CA PRO A 124 5.08 5.44 23.64
C PRO A 124 5.27 4.04 24.23
N THR A 125 4.67 3.04 23.58
CA THR A 125 4.79 1.63 23.99
C THR A 125 6.25 1.18 23.91
N ALA A 126 6.63 0.18 24.71
CA ALA A 126 8.01 -0.34 24.75
C ALA A 126 8.52 -0.75 23.35
N PHE A 127 7.63 -1.32 22.53
CA PHE A 127 7.91 -1.63 21.13
C PHE A 127 8.26 -0.40 20.29
N LEU A 128 7.50 0.70 20.42
CA LEU A 128 7.76 1.93 19.66
C LEU A 128 9.07 2.58 20.08
N LEU A 129 9.41 2.51 21.37
CA LEU A 129 10.71 2.98 21.87
C LEU A 129 11.86 2.15 21.27
N GLU A 130 11.74 0.83 21.27
CA GLU A 130 12.74 -0.06 20.67
C GLU A 130 12.91 0.18 19.17
N LEU A 131 11.80 0.32 18.44
CA LEU A 131 11.82 0.63 17.02
C LEU A 131 12.49 1.98 16.74
N GLN A 132 12.18 3.01 17.53
CA GLN A 132 12.77 4.33 17.37
C GLN A 132 14.28 4.32 17.65
N MET A 133 14.72 3.55 18.65
CA MET A 133 16.15 3.33 18.93
C MET A 133 16.84 2.60 17.79
N ALA A 134 16.23 1.56 17.23
CA ALA A 134 16.78 0.80 16.11
C ALA A 134 16.92 1.65 14.84
N ILE A 135 15.93 2.51 14.55
CA ILE A 135 15.97 3.46 13.43
C ILE A 135 17.13 4.46 13.61
N ARG A 136 17.23 5.11 14.78
CA ARG A 136 18.33 6.06 15.06
C ARG A 136 19.70 5.40 14.98
N ALA A 137 19.84 4.18 15.51
CA ALA A 137 21.11 3.43 15.43
C ALA A 137 21.51 3.09 13.99
N ARG A 138 20.54 2.87 13.09
CA ARG A 138 20.81 2.67 11.66
C ARG A 138 21.24 3.97 10.98
N GLU A 139 20.58 5.08 11.26
CA GLU A 139 20.94 6.39 10.70
C GLU A 139 22.36 6.80 11.09
N GLN A 140 22.74 6.60 12.36
CA GLN A 140 24.10 6.86 12.84
C GLN A 140 25.14 6.03 12.10
N ARG A 141 24.91 4.72 11.91
CA ARG A 141 25.82 3.86 11.13
C ARG A 141 25.98 4.32 9.68
N MET A 142 24.92 4.85 9.07
CA MET A 142 24.97 5.38 7.70
C MET A 142 25.76 6.69 7.64
N LEU A 143 25.63 7.56 8.66
CA LEU A 143 26.40 8.80 8.77
C LEU A 143 27.88 8.53 9.06
N ASP A 144 28.20 7.62 9.99
CA ASP A 144 29.58 7.21 10.30
C ASP A 144 30.28 6.59 9.10
N LYS A 145 29.55 5.78 8.31
CA LYS A 145 30.07 5.20 7.08
C LYS A 145 30.37 6.28 6.03
N LYS A 146 29.56 7.35 5.98
CA LYS A 146 29.79 8.50 5.08
C LYS A 146 30.99 9.34 5.54
N LEU A 147 31.15 9.56 6.84
CA LEU A 147 32.28 10.30 7.43
C LEU A 147 33.62 9.56 7.30
N LYS A 148 33.64 8.24 7.51
CA LYS A 148 34.85 7.42 7.30
C LYS A 148 35.31 7.39 5.84
N MET A 149 34.40 7.50 4.87
CA MET A 149 34.77 7.62 3.45
C MET A 149 35.36 8.99 3.09
N THR A 150 35.04 10.07 3.82
CA THR A 150 35.60 11.40 3.59
C THR A 150 36.96 11.66 4.26
N CYS A 151 37.34 10.89 5.29
CA CYS A 151 38.63 11.06 5.97
C CYS A 151 39.72 10.06 5.53
N ALA A 152 39.40 9.12 4.63
CA ALA A 152 40.35 8.13 4.10
C ALA A 152 41.04 8.58 2.80
N SER A 153 41.53 9.82 2.75
CA SER A 153 42.61 10.20 1.83
C SER A 153 43.91 10.32 2.63
N PRO A 154 44.77 9.29 2.64
CA PRO A 154 46.17 9.47 2.96
C PRO A 154 46.84 10.15 1.77
N ASN A 155 47.37 11.35 2.00
CA ASN A 155 48.34 11.98 1.13
C ASN A 155 49.68 11.26 1.33
N GLU A 156 49.88 10.15 0.61
CA GLU A 156 51.20 9.54 0.43
C GLU A 156 51.69 9.88 -0.97
N ASN A 157 52.61 10.84 -1.06
CA ASN A 157 53.69 10.84 -2.05
C ASN A 157 54.79 11.77 -1.56
N ALA A 158 55.61 11.23 -0.65
CA ALA A 158 56.97 11.68 -0.44
C ALA A 158 57.86 10.95 -1.46
N SER A 159 58.62 11.76 -2.21
CA SER A 159 60.00 11.51 -2.66
C SER A 159 60.33 10.21 -3.39
N PHE A 160 60.56 10.31 -4.71
CA PHE A 160 61.59 9.50 -5.38
C PHE A 160 62.48 10.41 -6.22
N SER A 161 63.78 10.30 -5.95
CA SER A 161 64.90 11.02 -6.53
C SER A 161 65.10 10.74 -8.02
N LEU A 162 65.67 11.73 -8.73
CA LEU A 162 66.88 11.60 -9.56
C LEU A 162 67.54 12.97 -9.72
#